data_AF-A0A223LMU6-F1
#
_entry.id   AF-A0A223LMU6-F1
#
_cell.length_a   1.000
_cell.length_b   1.000
_cell.length_c   1.000
_cell.angle_alpha   90.00
_cell.angle_beta   90.00
_cell.angle_gamma   90.00
#
_symmetry.space_group_name_H-M   'P 1'
#
loop_
_entity.id
_entity.type
_entity.pdbx_description
1 polymer ?
#
loop_
_entity_poly.entity_id
_entity_poly.type
_entity_poly.pdbx_seq_one_letter_code
_entity_poly.pdbx_strand_id
1 'polypeptide(L)' 'MHQRAVLAGGCFWGMQDLIRKRPGIISTRVGYTGGDIPNATYRNHGTHARGSRLSSTRQ' A
#
# COMPACT_ATOMS: atom_id res chain seq x y z
N MET A 1 -3.32 10.35 -17.47
CA MET A 1 -3.53 10.64 -16.02
C MET A 1 -3.28 9.38 -15.20
N HIS A 2 -2.66 9.50 -14.02
CA HIS A 2 -2.41 8.36 -13.12
C HIS A 2 -3.39 8.37 -11.95
N GLN A 3 -3.91 7.19 -11.61
CA GLN A 3 -4.80 6.98 -10.47
C GLN A 3 -4.03 6.36 -9.30
N ARG A 4 -4.43 6.72 -8.08
CA ARG A 4 -3.83 6.21 -6.85
C ARG A 4 -4.89 5.45 -6.05
N ALA A 5 -4.52 4.27 -5.57
CA ALA A 5 -5.33 3.45 -4.70
C ALA A 5 -4.54 3.05 -3.45
N VAL A 6 -5.22 2.84 -2.33
CA VAL A 6 -4.64 2.31 -1.10
C VAL A 6 -5.39 1.04 -0.74
N LEU A 7 -4.66 -0.06 -0.56
CA LEU A 7 -5.21 -1.36 -0.23
C LEU A 7 -4.58 -1.84 1.08
N ALA A 8 -5.39 -2.31 2.01
CA ALA A 8 -4.94 -2.91 3.27
C ALA A 8 -5.60 -4.28 3.41
N GLY A 9 -4.81 -5.31 3.72
CA GLY A 9 -5.26 -6.70 3.57
C GLY A 9 -4.18 -7.74 3.83
N GLY A 10 -3.52 -7.65 4.99
CA GLY A 10 -2.56 -8.67 5.44
C GLY A 10 -1.09 -8.26 5.27
N CYS A 11 -0.23 -9.23 4.94
CA CYS A 11 1.21 -8.99 4.78
C CYS A 11 1.49 -8.18 3.51
N PHE A 12 2.15 -7.04 3.66
CA PHE A 12 2.43 -6.12 2.56
C PHE A 12 3.33 -6.73 1.48
N TRP A 13 4.24 -7.64 1.83
CA TRP A 13 5.09 -8.34 0.88
C TRP A 13 4.30 -9.21 -0.11
N GLY A 14 3.36 -10.02 0.40
CA GLY A 14 2.53 -10.86 -0.45
C GLY A 14 1.61 -10.04 -1.34
N MET A 15 1.02 -8.99 -0.78
CA MET A 15 0.15 -8.08 -1.54
C MET A 15 0.92 -7.33 -2.64
N GLN A 16 2.12 -6.84 -2.35
CA GLN A 16 2.93 -6.13 -3.33
C GLN A 16 3.36 -7.04 -4.47
N ASP A 17 3.71 -8.30 -4.19
CA ASP A 17 4.10 -9.26 -5.23
C ASP A 17 2.95 -9.61 -6.18
N LEU A 18 1.74 -9.76 -5.64
CA LEU A 18 0.55 -10.08 -6.43
C LEU A 18 0.11 -8.90 -7.31
N ILE A 19 0.19 -7.67 -6.79
CA ILE A 19 -0.38 -6.53 -7.51
C ILE A 19 0.63 -5.87 -8.46
N ARG A 20 1.93 -5.88 -8.16
CA ARG A 20 2.96 -5.31 -9.08
C ARG A 20 2.96 -5.99 -10.45
N LYS A 21 2.48 -7.23 -10.53
CA LYS A 21 2.39 -8.01 -11.76
C LYS A 21 1.15 -7.68 -12.61
N ARG A 22 0.22 -6.85 -12.09
CA ARG A 22 -1.00 -6.51 -12.84
C ARG A 22 -0.73 -5.44 -13.90
N PRO A 23 -1.22 -5.62 -15.13
CA PRO A 23 -1.06 -4.63 -16.20
C PRO A 23 -1.73 -3.32 -15.83
N GLY A 24 -1.03 -2.20 -16.05
CA GLY A 24 -1.47 -0.85 -15.70
C GLY A 24 -0.88 -0.29 -14.40
N ILE A 25 -0.37 -1.14 -13.50
CA ILE A 25 0.34 -0.70 -12.30
C ILE A 25 1.73 -0.19 -12.67
N ILE A 26 2.02 1.06 -12.31
CA ILE A 26 3.31 1.71 -12.60
C ILE A 26 4.22 1.66 -11.38
N SER A 27 3.63 1.79 -10.19
CA SER A 27 4.38 1.85 -8.95
C SER A 27 3.55 1.36 -7.78
N THR A 28 4.22 0.70 -6.84
CA THR A 28 3.65 0.21 -5.59
C THR A 28 4.57 0.59 -4.44
N ARG A 29 4.00 1.05 -3.33
CA ARG A 29 4.71 1.43 -2.11
C ARG A 29 3.99 0.86 -0.90
N VAL A 30 4.72 0.14 -0.06
CA VAL A 30 4.19 -0.41 1.19
C VAL A 30 4.34 0.59 2.33
N GLY A 31 3.45 0.52 3.32
CA GLY A 31 3.48 1.38 4.50
C GLY A 31 2.38 1.05 5.50
N TYR A 32 2.20 1.96 6.45
CA TYR A 32 1.17 1.87 7.48
C TYR A 32 0.14 2.97 7.24
N THR A 33 -1.14 2.66 7.39
CA THR A 33 -2.22 3.61 7.13
C THR A 33 -3.44 3.30 7.97
N GLY A 34 -4.29 4.32 8.22
CA GLY A 34 -5.59 4.16 8.87
C GLY A 34 -5.55 4.01 10.39
N GLY A 35 -4.45 4.34 11.06
CA GLY A 35 -4.40 4.38 12.52
C GLY A 35 -4.15 5.78 13.09
N ASP A 36 -4.04 5.83 14.41
CA ASP A 36 -4.21 7.07 15.20
C ASP A 36 -2.90 7.82 15.46
N ILE A 37 -1.74 7.19 15.24
CA ILE A 37 -0.43 7.80 15.51
C ILE A 37 0.19 8.44 14.26
N PRO A 38 0.77 9.65 14.37
CA PRO A 38 1.58 10.21 13.31
C PRO A 38 2.93 9.46 13.21
N ASN A 39 3.48 9.36 11.99
CA ASN A 39 4.79 8.73 11.70
C ASN A 39 4.93 7.27 12.12
N ALA A 40 3.93 6.44 11.79
CA ALA A 40 3.98 5.00 12.02
C ALA A 40 5.25 4.36 11.38
N THR A 41 5.97 3.59 12.19
CA THR A 41 7.18 2.86 11.79
C THR A 41 6.96 1.35 11.90
N TYR A 42 7.88 0.56 11.35
CA TYR A 42 7.80 -0.89 11.42
C TYR A 42 7.64 -1.42 12.85
N ARG A 43 8.41 -0.86 13.79
CA ARG A 43 8.40 -1.26 15.20
C ARG A 43 7.29 -0.60 16.01
N ASN A 44 6.74 0.52 15.55
CA ASN A 44 5.72 1.27 16.27
C ASN A 44 4.67 1.83 15.29
N HIS A 45 3.62 1.06 15.06
CA HIS A 45 2.51 1.43 14.17
C HIS A 45 1.13 1.39 14.86
N GLY A 46 1.05 1.14 16.17
CA GLY A 46 -0.20 1.19 16.94
C GLY A 46 -1.33 0.38 16.30
N THR A 47 -2.47 1.04 16.06
CA THR A 47 -3.66 0.51 15.36
C THR A 47 -3.58 0.58 13.83
N HIS A 48 -2.51 1.15 13.25
CA HIS A 48 -2.41 1.28 11.79
C HIS A 48 -2.43 -0.08 11.12
N ALA A 49 -3.27 -0.21 10.09
CA ALA A 49 -3.23 -1.35 9.23
C ALA A 49 -1.98 -1.34 8.36
N ARG A 50 -1.42 -2.53 8.14
CA ARG A 50 -0.44 -2.77 7.09
C ARG A 50 -1.10 -2.60 5.73
N GLY A 51 -0.65 -1.63 4.95
CA GLY A 51 -1.25 -1.26 3.68
C GLY A 51 -0.23 -1.01 2.57
N SER A 52 -0.67 -1.19 1.34
CA SER A 52 0.08 -0.90 0.12
C SER A 52 -0.63 0.22 -0.62
N ARG A 53 0.09 1.30 -0.92
CA ARG A 53 -0.34 2.35 -1.84
C ARG A 53 0.13 1.99 -3.24
N LEU A 54 -0.75 2.09 -4.21
CA LEU A 54 -0.46 1.82 -5.62
C LEU A 54 -0.77 3.03 -6.48
N SER A 55 0.03 3.21 -7.53
CA SER A 55 -0.20 4.19 -8.59
C SER A 55 -0.30 3.43 -9.92
N SER A 56 -1.42 3.57 -10.60
CA SER A 56 -1.75 2.93 -11.88
C SER A 56 -2.01 3.98 -12.95
N THR A 57 -1.67 3.72 -14.20
CA THR A 57 -2.23 4.51 -15.30
C THR A 57 -3.65 4.02 -15.54
N ARG A 58 -4.60 4.94 -15.70
CA ARG A 58 -5.94 4.58 -16.19
C ARG A 58 -5.74 4.20 -17.67
N GLN A 59 -5.98 2.95 -18.04
CA GLN A 59 -6.25 2.63 -19.44
C GLN A 59 -7.51 3.40 -19.85
#